data_AF-A0A3M1XZP5-F1
#
_entry.id   AF-A0A3M1XZP5-F1
#
_cell.length_a   1.000
_cell.length_b   1.000
_cell.length_c   1.000
_cell.angle_alpha   90.00
_cell.angle_beta   90.00
_cell.angle_gamma   90.00
#
_symmetry.space_group_name_H-M   'P 1'
#
loop_
_entity.id
_entity.type
_entity.pdbx_description
1 polymer ?
#
loop_
_entity_poly.entity_id
_entity_poly.type
_entity_poly.pdbx_seq_one_letter_code
_entity_poly.pdbx_strand_id
1 'polypeptide(L)'
;MGKKWLIIILAMAFVFVMPVAAQSSPDINVQDILDALAPRKDQALLFDILLYLIFFLGLINTMLIPDKQLFASMLNFTVIGLTVASKLLIDVVNDGGYFNPSAILEPTDFAVLPMNVGIFVLPLIMAGMLRSVKGKPTKAIYPSMLMGLLGGAYFFLFWSIEQNDPDQIPQPGDDMQQGMLFIAVVVALPYLQYRWQQFKNWWKR
;
A
#
# COMPACT_ATOMS: atom_id res chain seq x y z
N MET A 1 -34.49 -7.33 -3.50
CA MET A 1 -33.24 -6.59 -3.86
C MET A 1 -32.16 -7.61 -4.21
N GLY A 2 -31.57 -7.54 -5.39
CA GLY A 2 -30.58 -8.55 -5.82
C GLY A 2 -29.25 -8.44 -5.07
N LYS A 3 -28.57 -9.57 -4.82
CA LYS A 3 -27.25 -9.65 -4.14
C LYS A 3 -26.20 -8.64 -4.66
N LYS A 4 -26.30 -8.21 -5.92
CA LYS A 4 -25.43 -7.19 -6.52
C LYS A 4 -25.60 -5.80 -5.89
N TRP A 5 -26.82 -5.41 -5.52
CA TRP A 5 -27.10 -4.13 -4.88
C TRP A 5 -26.55 -4.09 -3.46
N LEU A 6 -26.58 -5.22 -2.75
CA LEU A 6 -26.04 -5.32 -1.39
C LEU A 6 -24.51 -5.17 -1.38
N ILE A 7 -23.80 -5.72 -2.36
CA ILE A 7 -22.35 -5.53 -2.51
C ILE A 7 -22.00 -4.07 -2.85
N ILE A 8 -22.77 -3.43 -3.74
CA ILE A 8 -22.57 -2.01 -4.08
C ILE A 8 -22.81 -1.13 -2.87
N ILE A 9 -23.87 -1.40 -2.09
CA ILE A 9 -24.18 -0.66 -0.87
C ILE A 9 -23.09 -0.88 0.19
N LEU A 10 -22.57 -2.10 0.36
CA LEU A 10 -21.45 -2.37 1.27
C LEU A 10 -20.14 -1.70 0.82
N ALA A 11 -19.84 -1.73 -0.48
CA ALA A 11 -18.66 -1.06 -1.02
C ALA A 11 -18.76 0.47 -0.90
N MET A 12 -19.94 1.05 -1.16
CA MET A 12 -20.19 2.47 -0.93
C MET A 12 -20.11 2.80 0.55
N ALA A 13 -20.72 2.00 1.43
CA ALA A 13 -20.62 2.19 2.87
C ALA A 13 -19.15 2.16 3.33
N PHE A 14 -18.34 1.22 2.85
CA PHE A 14 -16.91 1.18 3.18
C PHE A 14 -16.14 2.43 2.74
N VAL A 15 -16.45 2.95 1.54
CA VAL A 15 -15.84 4.19 1.01
C VAL A 15 -16.30 5.44 1.77
N PHE A 16 -17.54 5.47 2.27
CA PHE A 16 -18.12 6.64 2.95
C PHE A 16 -18.02 6.60 4.49
N VAL A 17 -17.78 5.43 5.11
CA VAL A 17 -17.64 5.30 6.56
C VAL A 17 -16.32 5.92 7.05
N MET A 18 -15.23 5.79 6.30
CA MET A 18 -13.93 6.36 6.70
C MET A 18 -13.92 7.90 6.73
N PRO A 19 -14.44 8.62 5.71
CA PRO A 19 -14.56 10.08 5.76
C PRO A 19 -15.42 10.60 6.91
N VAL A 20 -16.51 9.90 7.26
CA VAL A 20 -17.42 10.32 8.34
C VAL A 20 -16.79 10.11 9.72
N ALA A 21 -16.07 9.02 9.92
CA ALA A 21 -15.30 8.79 11.15
C ALA A 21 -14.14 9.79 11.31
N ALA A 22 -13.58 10.31 10.22
CA ALA A 22 -12.54 11.33 10.24
C ALA A 22 -13.05 12.76 10.54
N GLN A 23 -14.36 13.02 10.44
CA GLN A 23 -14.96 14.34 10.66
C GLN A 23 -15.21 14.68 12.14
N SER A 24 -15.08 13.71 13.06
CA SER A 24 -15.29 13.93 14.50
C SER A 24 -14.05 14.40 15.26
N SER A 25 -12.92 14.56 14.58
CA SER A 25 -11.68 15.06 15.18
C SER A 25 -11.67 16.60 15.22
N PRO A 26 -11.08 17.21 16.28
CA PRO A 26 -10.91 18.66 16.35
C PRO A 26 -10.16 19.18 15.12
N ASP A 27 -10.52 20.38 14.66
CA ASP A 27 -10.08 21.01 13.41
C ASP A 27 -8.67 20.59 12.96
N ILE A 28 -8.59 19.77 11.90
CA ILE A 28 -7.31 19.40 11.28
C ILE A 28 -6.63 20.69 10.81
N ASN A 29 -5.53 21.06 11.45
CA ASN A 29 -4.78 22.23 11.05
C ASN A 29 -3.92 21.88 9.82
N VAL A 30 -3.77 22.84 8.90
CA VAL A 30 -2.86 22.69 7.76
C VAL A 30 -1.43 22.38 8.24
N GLN A 31 -1.05 22.91 9.41
CA GLN A 31 0.25 22.62 10.02
C GLN A 31 0.40 21.13 10.36
N ASP A 32 -0.65 20.46 10.85
CA ASP A 32 -0.59 19.04 11.21
C ASP A 32 -0.39 18.15 9.97
N ILE A 33 -0.99 18.55 8.84
CA ILE A 33 -0.82 17.87 7.55
C ILE A 33 0.63 18.04 7.06
N LEU A 34 1.16 19.26 7.13
CA LEU A 34 2.53 19.55 6.72
C LEU A 34 3.55 18.82 7.59
N ASP A 35 3.30 18.74 8.89
CA ASP A 35 4.17 18.04 9.83
C ASP A 35 4.11 16.51 9.61
N ALA A 36 2.94 15.95 9.28
CA ALA A 36 2.81 14.54 8.92
C ALA A 36 3.51 14.18 7.60
N LEU A 37 3.52 15.12 6.65
CA LEU A 37 4.23 14.99 5.36
C LEU A 37 5.70 15.41 5.45
N ALA A 38 6.14 16.02 6.55
CA ALA A 38 7.52 16.43 6.69
C ALA A 38 8.45 15.20 6.73
N PRO A 39 9.70 15.33 6.25
CA PRO A 39 10.71 14.32 6.47
C PRO A 39 10.94 14.10 7.98
N ARG A 40 10.91 12.84 8.40
CA ARG A 40 11.28 12.39 9.73
C ARG A 40 12.78 12.61 9.95
N LYS A 41 13.20 12.65 11.21
CA LYS A 41 14.59 12.89 11.57
C LYS A 41 15.35 11.56 11.68
N ASP A 42 16.68 11.66 11.73
CA ASP A 42 17.59 10.56 12.06
C ASP A 42 17.45 9.34 11.12
N GLN A 43 17.39 8.13 11.66
CA GLN A 43 17.37 6.89 10.87
C GLN A 43 16.09 6.77 10.03
N ALA A 44 14.98 7.35 10.50
CA ALA A 44 13.71 7.38 9.79
C ALA A 44 13.75 8.24 8.50
N LEU A 45 14.69 9.18 8.39
CA LEU A 45 14.89 9.99 7.19
C LEU A 45 15.23 9.12 5.96
N LEU A 46 16.00 8.05 6.17
CA LEU A 46 16.37 7.14 5.09
C LEU A 46 15.13 6.44 4.50
N PHE A 47 14.21 6.00 5.36
CA PHE A 47 12.94 5.39 4.95
C PHE A 47 12.08 6.36 4.15
N ASP A 48 11.98 7.61 4.61
CA ASP A 48 11.24 8.65 3.89
C ASP A 48 11.82 8.93 2.50
N ILE A 49 13.15 9.02 2.37
CA ILE A 49 13.82 9.21 1.07
C ILE A 49 13.46 8.07 0.11
N LEU A 50 13.53 6.81 0.58
CA LEU A 50 13.18 5.65 -0.24
C LEU A 50 11.71 5.67 -0.66
N LEU A 51 10.80 5.95 0.27
CA LEU A 51 9.37 6.05 -0.03
C LEU A 51 9.07 7.19 -1.02
N TYR A 52 9.70 8.36 -0.86
CA TYR A 52 9.55 9.46 -1.81
C TYR A 52 10.07 9.10 -3.20
N LEU A 53 11.21 8.42 -3.31
CA LEU A 53 11.72 7.96 -4.60
C LEU A 53 10.76 6.98 -5.29
N ILE A 54 10.20 6.02 -4.55
CA ILE A 54 9.22 5.07 -5.08
C ILE A 54 7.95 5.81 -5.52
N PHE A 55 7.48 6.77 -4.72
CA PHE A 55 6.33 7.60 -5.02
C PHE A 55 6.51 8.39 -6.32
N PHE A 56 7.60 9.15 -6.46
CA PHE A 56 7.87 9.94 -7.66
C PHE A 56 8.09 9.08 -8.90
N LEU A 57 8.80 7.95 -8.76
CA LEU A 57 8.92 6.98 -9.86
C LEU A 57 7.57 6.40 -10.25
N GLY A 58 6.69 6.13 -9.28
CA GLY A 58 5.31 5.71 -9.51
C GLY A 58 4.52 6.74 -10.32
N LEU A 59 4.62 8.02 -9.98
CA LEU A 59 3.97 9.10 -10.74
C LEU A 59 4.49 9.18 -12.19
N ILE A 60 5.81 9.11 -12.38
CA ILE A 60 6.43 9.06 -13.71
C ILE A 60 5.93 7.82 -14.47
N ASN A 61 5.87 6.67 -13.80
CA ASN A 61 5.46 5.41 -14.39
C ASN A 61 4.00 5.46 -14.88
N THR A 62 3.09 6.13 -14.14
CA THR A 62 1.70 6.34 -14.59
C THR A 62 1.63 7.01 -15.96
N MET A 63 2.54 7.96 -16.24
CA MET A 63 2.59 8.68 -17.53
C MET A 63 3.21 7.83 -18.66
N LEU A 64 3.92 6.75 -18.31
CA LEU A 64 4.63 5.89 -19.27
C LEU A 64 3.88 4.58 -19.57
N ILE A 65 2.93 4.17 -18.72
CA ILE A 65 2.10 3.00 -18.93
C ILE A 65 1.08 3.30 -20.04
N PRO A 66 0.98 2.46 -21.09
CA PRO A 66 -0.02 2.65 -22.14
C PRO A 66 -1.45 2.45 -21.62
N ASP A 67 -2.40 3.31 -22.00
CA ASP A 67 -3.81 3.28 -21.55
C ASP A 67 -4.52 1.92 -21.73
N LYS A 68 -4.07 1.12 -22.71
CA LYS A 68 -4.62 -0.20 -23.00
C LYS A 68 -4.26 -1.25 -21.94
N GLN A 69 -3.37 -0.93 -21.01
CA GLN A 69 -2.87 -1.83 -19.97
C GLN A 69 -3.43 -1.45 -18.59
N LEU A 70 -4.76 -1.33 -18.49
CA LEU A 70 -5.48 -0.90 -17.27
C LEU A 70 -5.01 -1.63 -16.00
N PHE A 71 -4.76 -2.93 -16.08
CA PHE A 71 -4.32 -3.71 -14.91
C PHE A 71 -2.94 -3.28 -14.41
N ALA A 72 -2.00 -2.97 -15.31
CA ALA A 72 -0.69 -2.46 -14.93
C ALA A 72 -0.81 -1.06 -14.30
N SER A 73 -1.65 -0.19 -14.86
CA SER A 73 -1.94 1.12 -14.26
C SER A 73 -2.56 1.00 -12.87
N MET A 74 -3.50 0.08 -12.67
CA MET A 74 -4.09 -0.20 -11.36
C MET A 74 -3.04 -0.67 -10.34
N LEU A 75 -2.15 -1.59 -10.73
CA LEU A 75 -1.05 -2.02 -9.86
C LEU A 75 -0.12 -0.86 -9.50
N ASN A 76 0.18 0.04 -10.45
CA ASN A 76 1.00 1.22 -10.18
C ASN A 76 0.32 2.16 -9.16
N PHE A 77 -0.99 2.40 -9.31
CA PHE A 77 -1.76 3.18 -8.34
C PHE A 77 -1.80 2.52 -6.96
N THR A 78 -1.93 1.19 -6.90
CA THR A 78 -1.85 0.44 -5.65
C THR A 78 -0.49 0.65 -4.99
N VAL A 79 0.61 0.57 -5.72
CA VAL A 79 1.96 0.81 -5.16
C VAL A 79 2.08 2.22 -4.61
N ILE A 80 1.67 3.24 -5.38
CA ILE A 80 1.68 4.65 -4.93
C ILE A 80 0.84 4.79 -3.65
N GLY A 81 -0.34 4.19 -3.62
CA GLY A 81 -1.22 4.20 -2.46
C GLY A 81 -0.60 3.52 -1.23
N LEU A 82 0.04 2.36 -1.42
CA LEU A 82 0.76 1.67 -0.34
C LEU A 82 1.97 2.48 0.14
N THR A 83 2.70 3.17 -0.73
CA THR A 83 3.82 4.05 -0.36
C THR A 83 3.34 5.23 0.50
N VAL A 84 2.22 5.86 0.13
CA VAL A 84 1.62 6.95 0.92
C VAL A 84 1.07 6.41 2.25
N ALA A 85 0.37 5.27 2.23
CA ALA A 85 -0.13 4.61 3.43
C ALA A 85 1.01 4.24 4.38
N SER A 86 2.11 3.70 3.85
CA SER A 86 3.31 3.35 4.62
C SER A 86 3.93 4.59 5.28
N LYS A 87 4.03 5.71 4.56
CA LYS A 87 4.54 6.98 5.11
C LYS A 87 3.63 7.60 6.18
N LEU A 88 2.31 7.51 6.02
CA LEU A 88 1.35 8.19 6.90
C LEU A 88 0.90 7.33 8.08
N LEU A 89 0.78 6.02 7.90
CA LEU A 89 0.16 5.13 8.88
C LEU A 89 1.16 4.43 9.78
N ILE A 90 2.38 4.17 9.29
CA ILE A 90 3.38 3.39 10.02
C ILE A 90 4.28 4.33 10.81
N ASP A 91 4.27 4.21 12.14
CA ASP A 91 5.25 4.92 12.95
C ASP A 91 6.65 4.36 12.73
N VAL A 92 7.69 5.18 12.91
CA VAL A 92 9.06 4.68 13.04
C VAL A 92 9.53 5.16 14.40
N VAL A 93 10.03 4.23 15.22
CA VAL A 93 10.39 4.54 16.60
C VAL A 93 11.53 5.55 16.58
N ASN A 94 11.24 6.78 17.02
CA ASN A 94 12.27 7.80 17.19
C ASN A 94 13.03 7.52 18.50
N ASP A 95 14.25 8.07 18.59
CA ASP A 95 15.33 7.85 19.58
C ASP A 95 15.00 8.19 21.06
N GLY A 96 13.73 8.08 21.46
CA GLY A 96 13.25 8.26 22.83
C GLY A 96 12.18 7.25 23.27
N GLY A 97 11.83 6.25 22.45
CA GLY A 97 10.90 5.17 22.81
C GLY A 97 9.44 5.60 23.01
N TYR A 98 9.09 6.83 22.60
CA TYR A 98 7.71 7.33 22.67
C TYR A 98 7.04 7.23 21.31
N PHE A 99 5.88 6.57 21.29
CA PHE A 99 5.01 6.45 20.12
C PHE A 99 4.51 7.84 19.68
N ASN A 100 4.54 8.12 18.38
CA ASN A 100 3.90 9.30 17.85
C ASN A 100 2.38 9.10 17.91
N PRO A 101 1.61 9.91 18.67
CA PRO A 101 0.16 9.74 18.79
C PRO A 101 -0.60 9.89 17.46
N SER A 102 0.09 10.27 16.39
CA SER A 102 -0.46 10.48 15.06
C SER A 102 -0.40 9.24 14.15
N ALA A 103 0.38 8.21 14.52
CA ALA A 103 0.50 6.99 13.74
C ALA A 103 -0.56 5.95 14.17
N ILE A 104 -1.11 5.24 13.19
CA ILE A 104 -2.21 4.27 13.43
C ILE A 104 -1.67 2.85 13.59
N LEU A 105 -0.55 2.53 12.93
CA LEU A 105 0.03 1.19 12.88
C LEU A 105 1.45 1.19 13.47
N GLU A 106 1.71 0.20 14.31
CA GLU A 106 3.04 -0.07 14.85
C GLU A 106 3.91 -0.77 13.79
N PRO A 107 5.25 -0.56 13.77
CA PRO A 107 6.13 -1.23 12.82
C PRO A 107 6.03 -2.76 12.83
N THR A 108 5.73 -3.34 13.99
CA THR A 108 5.63 -4.77 14.25
C THR A 108 4.25 -5.34 13.92
N ASP A 109 3.26 -4.49 13.61
CA ASP A 109 1.93 -4.94 13.24
C ASP A 109 1.95 -5.85 12.02
N PHE A 110 1.17 -6.92 12.08
CA PHE A 110 1.08 -7.87 10.97
C PHE A 110 0.60 -7.21 9.67
N ALA A 111 -0.17 -6.12 9.72
CA ALA A 111 -0.62 -5.36 8.56
C ALA A 111 0.50 -4.60 7.83
N VAL A 112 1.59 -4.27 8.51
CA VAL A 112 2.75 -3.58 7.93
C VAL A 112 3.54 -4.49 6.98
N LEU A 113 3.64 -5.78 7.32
CA LEU A 113 4.34 -6.77 6.49
C LEU A 113 3.80 -6.87 5.04
N PRO A 114 2.52 -7.15 4.79
CA PRO A 114 1.98 -7.24 3.43
C PRO A 114 2.00 -5.88 2.71
N MET A 115 1.97 -4.76 3.42
CA MET A 115 2.12 -3.43 2.83
C MET A 115 3.51 -3.25 2.24
N ASN A 116 4.55 -3.52 3.03
CA ASN A 116 5.94 -3.38 2.59
C ASN A 116 6.31 -4.41 1.51
N VAL A 117 5.83 -5.65 1.65
CA VAL A 117 5.95 -6.67 0.60
C VAL A 117 5.24 -6.23 -0.69
N GLY A 118 4.08 -5.57 -0.58
CA GLY A 118 3.35 -5.03 -1.72
C GLY A 118 4.15 -3.95 -2.46
N ILE A 119 4.78 -3.02 -1.72
CA ILE A 119 5.66 -1.98 -2.28
C ILE A 119 6.84 -2.60 -3.03
N PHE A 120 7.39 -3.72 -2.54
CA PHE A 120 8.48 -4.44 -3.20
C PHE A 120 8.04 -5.25 -4.43
N VAL A 121 7.05 -6.12 -4.27
CA VAL A 121 6.75 -7.18 -5.25
C VAL A 121 5.88 -6.67 -6.40
N LEU A 122 4.90 -5.79 -6.14
CA LEU A 122 3.96 -5.34 -7.16
C LEU A 122 4.63 -4.59 -8.33
N PRO A 123 5.64 -3.72 -8.13
CA PRO A 123 6.36 -3.11 -9.25
C PRO A 123 7.09 -4.12 -10.13
N LEU A 124 7.63 -5.20 -9.55
CA LEU A 124 8.31 -6.26 -10.30
C LEU A 124 7.32 -7.09 -11.12
N ILE A 125 6.16 -7.42 -10.54
CA ILE A 125 5.06 -8.07 -11.27
C ILE A 125 4.62 -7.18 -12.44
N MET A 126 4.38 -5.89 -12.16
CA MET A 126 4.01 -4.93 -13.19
C MET A 126 5.05 -4.87 -14.31
N ALA A 127 6.36 -4.81 -14.00
CA ALA A 127 7.42 -4.80 -14.99
C ALA A 127 7.35 -6.02 -15.93
N GLY A 128 7.09 -7.23 -15.38
CA GLY A 128 6.92 -8.46 -16.16
C GLY A 128 5.62 -8.52 -16.98
N MET A 129 4.60 -7.74 -16.61
CA MET A 129 3.32 -7.70 -17.32
C MET A 129 3.29 -6.70 -18.49
N LEU A 130 4.15 -5.68 -18.47
CA LEU A 130 4.17 -4.63 -19.48
C LEU A 130 4.53 -5.19 -20.86
N ARG A 131 3.58 -5.08 -21.80
CA ARG A 131 3.75 -5.59 -23.17
C ARG A 131 4.34 -4.54 -24.10
N SER A 132 4.96 -4.98 -25.20
CA SER A 132 5.42 -4.08 -26.26
C SER A 132 4.25 -3.38 -26.96
N VAL A 133 4.47 -2.12 -27.36
CA VAL A 133 3.50 -1.32 -28.10
C VAL A 133 4.13 -0.92 -29.44
N LYS A 134 3.44 -1.24 -30.54
CA LYS A 134 3.92 -0.98 -31.91
C LYS A 134 5.33 -1.57 -32.17
N GLY A 135 5.59 -2.78 -31.64
CA GLY A 135 6.87 -3.48 -31.81
C GLY A 135 8.03 -2.92 -30.98
N LYS A 136 7.80 -1.92 -30.12
CA LYS A 136 8.82 -1.36 -29.22
C LYS A 136 8.57 -1.76 -27.77
N PRO A 137 9.63 -1.99 -26.97
CA PRO A 137 9.49 -2.23 -25.54
C PRO A 137 8.85 -1.01 -24.88
N THR A 138 7.98 -1.26 -23.90
CA THR A 138 7.30 -0.19 -23.17
C THR A 138 8.28 0.49 -22.23
N LYS A 139 8.35 1.83 -22.28
CA LYS A 139 9.29 2.61 -21.47
C LYS A 139 9.06 2.49 -19.97
N ALA A 140 7.84 2.18 -19.54
CA ALA A 140 7.46 1.95 -18.15
C ALA A 140 8.16 0.73 -17.49
N ILE A 141 8.79 -0.16 -18.28
CA ILE A 141 9.49 -1.33 -17.73
C ILE A 141 10.63 -0.90 -16.79
N TYR A 142 11.45 0.07 -17.21
CA TYR A 142 12.59 0.54 -16.42
C TYR A 142 12.22 1.17 -15.07
N PRO A 143 11.32 2.18 -15.00
CA PRO A 143 10.91 2.73 -13.71
C PRO A 143 10.21 1.70 -12.84
N SER A 144 9.44 0.76 -13.41
CA SER A 144 8.81 -0.33 -12.64
C SER A 144 9.85 -1.24 -11.98
N MET A 145 10.94 -1.59 -12.69
CA MET A 145 12.03 -2.38 -12.11
C MET A 145 12.79 -1.61 -11.02
N LEU A 146 13.09 -0.32 -11.26
CA LEU A 146 13.76 0.53 -10.27
C LEU A 146 12.90 0.71 -9.01
N MET A 147 11.59 0.93 -9.17
CA MET A 147 10.64 0.96 -8.05
C MET A 147 10.67 -0.35 -7.26
N GLY A 148 10.70 -1.50 -7.94
CA GLY A 148 10.79 -2.79 -7.27
C GLY A 148 12.09 -2.96 -6.49
N LEU A 149 13.23 -2.58 -7.07
CA LEU A 149 14.53 -2.64 -6.37
C LEU A 149 14.58 -1.70 -5.15
N LEU A 150 14.09 -0.47 -5.29
CA LEU A 150 14.01 0.49 -4.20
C LEU A 150 13.00 0.05 -3.12
N GLY A 151 11.85 -0.50 -3.53
CA GLY A 151 10.86 -1.08 -2.63
C GLY A 151 11.40 -2.29 -1.87
N GLY A 152 12.24 -3.10 -2.51
CA GLY A 152 12.96 -4.19 -1.87
C GLY A 152 13.98 -3.69 -0.86
N ALA A 153 14.79 -2.70 -1.22
CA ALA A 153 15.73 -2.06 -0.30
C ALA A 153 15.00 -1.47 0.92
N TYR A 154 13.89 -0.77 0.69
CA TYR A 154 13.02 -0.28 1.75
C TYR A 154 12.50 -1.42 2.64
N PHE A 155 11.88 -2.45 2.05
CA PHE A 155 11.33 -3.58 2.79
C PHE A 155 12.39 -4.28 3.66
N PHE A 156 13.55 -4.63 3.10
CA PHE A 156 14.58 -5.36 3.86
C PHE A 156 15.21 -4.51 4.95
N LEU A 157 15.44 -3.22 4.71
CA LEU A 157 15.97 -2.31 5.73
C LEU A 157 14.95 -2.10 6.85
N PHE A 158 13.70 -1.80 6.50
CA PHE A 158 12.62 -1.61 7.48
C PHE A 158 12.40 -2.89 8.29
N TRP A 159 12.35 -4.05 7.62
CA TRP A 159 12.17 -5.33 8.28
C TRP A 159 13.33 -5.64 9.24
N SER A 160 14.57 -5.38 8.83
CA SER A 160 15.75 -5.67 9.63
C SER A 160 15.91 -4.74 10.84
N ILE A 161 15.47 -3.50 10.76
CA ILE A 161 15.73 -2.47 11.76
C ILE A 161 14.52 -2.28 12.68
N GLU A 162 13.31 -2.19 12.12
CA GLU A 162 12.10 -1.86 12.89
C GLU A 162 11.24 -3.09 13.20
N GLN A 163 11.11 -4.02 12.24
CA GLN A 163 10.14 -5.12 12.37
C GLN A 163 10.70 -6.38 13.06
N ASN A 164 12.02 -6.55 13.07
CA ASN A 164 12.71 -7.70 13.67
C ASN A 164 13.37 -7.36 15.03
N ASP A 165 13.01 -6.21 15.63
CA ASP A 165 13.51 -5.82 16.94
C ASP A 165 12.84 -6.68 18.03
N PRO A 166 13.61 -7.50 18.79
CA PRO A 166 13.06 -8.38 19.82
C PRO A 166 12.40 -7.62 20.98
N ASP A 167 12.72 -6.34 21.18
CA ASP A 167 12.19 -5.54 22.29
C ASP A 167 10.80 -4.95 21.99
N GLN A 168 10.30 -5.08 20.74
CA GLN A 168 9.03 -4.49 20.28
C GLN A 168 7.94 -5.54 19.90
N ILE A 169 8.13 -6.82 20.21
CA ILE A 169 7.20 -7.90 19.83
C ILE A 169 5.87 -7.76 20.61
N PRO A 170 4.73 -7.50 19.92
CA PRO A 170 3.41 -7.47 20.57
C PRO A 170 3.01 -8.87 21.05
N GLN A 171 2.29 -8.94 22.18
CA GLN A 171 1.80 -10.23 22.68
C GLN A 171 0.74 -10.82 21.74
N PRO A 172 0.87 -12.10 21.33
CA PRO A 172 0.04 -12.70 20.31
C PRO A 172 -1.39 -12.88 20.82
N GLY A 173 -2.30 -12.00 20.42
CA GLY A 173 -3.68 -12.03 20.92
C GLY A 173 -4.69 -11.26 20.07
N ASP A 174 -4.44 -9.98 19.83
CA ASP A 174 -5.45 -9.05 19.28
C ASP A 174 -5.09 -8.50 17.87
N ASP A 175 -3.81 -8.50 17.55
CA ASP A 175 -3.11 -8.00 16.37
C ASP A 175 -3.24 -8.91 15.13
N MET A 176 -3.33 -10.23 15.33
CA MET A 176 -3.58 -11.17 14.23
C MET A 176 -4.94 -10.96 13.55
N GLN A 177 -5.99 -10.58 14.30
CA GLN A 177 -7.33 -10.38 13.72
C GLN A 177 -7.37 -9.16 12.78
N GLN A 178 -6.74 -8.05 13.17
CA GLN A 178 -6.74 -6.83 12.37
C GLN A 178 -5.91 -6.98 11.08
N GLY A 179 -4.72 -7.57 11.18
CA GLY A 179 -3.89 -7.81 9.99
C GLY A 179 -4.48 -8.86 9.05
N MET A 180 -5.13 -9.91 9.58
CA MET A 180 -5.88 -10.88 8.74
C MET A 180 -7.07 -10.23 8.03
N LEU A 181 -7.79 -9.32 8.70
CA LEU A 181 -8.89 -8.56 8.08
C LEU A 181 -8.38 -7.65 6.96
N PHE A 182 -7.25 -6.97 7.14
CA PHE A 182 -6.67 -6.11 6.09
C PHE A 182 -6.23 -6.92 4.86
N ILE A 183 -5.52 -8.04 5.05
CA ILE A 183 -5.11 -8.93 3.94
C ILE A 183 -6.34 -9.55 3.26
N ALA A 184 -7.33 -9.99 4.04
CA ALA A 184 -8.56 -10.55 3.48
C ALA A 184 -9.33 -9.52 2.64
N VAL A 185 -9.38 -8.26 3.08
CA VAL A 185 -10.11 -7.19 2.39
C VAL A 185 -9.37 -6.66 1.16
N VAL A 186 -8.06 -6.43 1.26
CA VAL A 186 -7.27 -5.79 0.20
C VAL A 186 -6.82 -6.78 -0.87
N VAL A 187 -6.49 -8.02 -0.49
CA VAL A 187 -5.87 -9.01 -1.41
C VAL A 187 -6.84 -10.14 -1.77
N ALA A 188 -7.48 -10.75 -0.77
CA ALA A 188 -8.31 -11.93 -1.02
C ALA A 188 -9.64 -11.57 -1.70
N LEU A 189 -10.23 -10.43 -1.36
CA LEU A 189 -11.53 -9.99 -1.87
C LEU A 189 -11.52 -9.70 -3.40
N PRO A 190 -10.55 -8.92 -3.95
CA PRO A 190 -10.43 -8.75 -5.40
C PRO A 190 -10.13 -10.06 -6.14
N TYR A 191 -9.31 -10.93 -5.55
CA TYR A 191 -8.96 -12.22 -6.13
C TYR A 191 -10.15 -13.19 -6.18
N LEU A 192 -10.89 -13.30 -5.08
CA LEU A 192 -12.11 -14.11 -4.99
C LEU A 192 -13.18 -13.59 -5.95
N GLN A 193 -13.33 -12.27 -6.06
CA GLN A 193 -14.25 -11.65 -7.01
C GLN A 193 -13.88 -12.01 -8.46
N TYR A 194 -12.60 -11.97 -8.81
CA TYR A 194 -12.11 -12.38 -10.12
C TYR A 194 -12.38 -13.87 -10.40
N ARG A 195 -12.07 -14.76 -9.46
CA ARG A 195 -12.31 -16.21 -9.59
C ARG A 195 -13.79 -16.56 -9.71
N TRP A 196 -14.64 -15.87 -8.97
CA TRP A 196 -16.08 -16.05 -9.04
C TRP A 196 -16.66 -15.65 -10.41
N GLN A 197 -16.13 -14.58 -11.02
CA GLN A 197 -16.51 -14.20 -12.39
C GLN A 197 -16.11 -15.26 -13.42
N GLN A 198 -14.91 -15.83 -13.29
CA GLN A 198 -14.46 -16.93 -14.15
C GLN A 198 -15.37 -18.16 -14.03
N PHE A 199 -15.71 -18.56 -12.80
CA PHE A 199 -16.61 -19.70 -12.55
C PHE A 199 -18.00 -19.48 -13.15
N LYS A 200 -18.56 -18.28 -13.02
CA LYS A 200 -19.87 -17.94 -13.59
C LYS A 200 -19.89 -17.98 -15.12
N ASN A 201 -18.78 -17.64 -15.77
CA ASN A 201 -18.65 -17.71 -17.22
C ASN A 201 -18.49 -19.16 -17.70
N TRP A 202 -17.84 -20.03 -16.90
CA TRP A 202 -17.74 -21.45 -17.18
C TRP A 202 -19.11 -22.14 -17.17
N TRP A 203 -19.96 -21.84 -16.19
CA TRP A 203 -21.30 -22.47 -16.07
C TRP A 203 -22.32 -21.99 -17.12
N LYS A 204 -22.00 -20.94 -17.89
CA LYS A 204 -22.86 -20.46 -18.98
C LYS A 204 -22.52 -21.07 -20.34
N ARG A 205 -21.46 -21.87 -20.42
CA ARG A 205 -21.09 -22.67 -21.58
C ARG A 205 -21.61 -24.09 -21.40
#